data_AF-A0A7C3CP12-F1
#
_entry.id   AF-A0A7C3CP12-F1
#
_cell.length_a   1.000
_cell.length_b   1.000
_cell.length_c   1.000
_cell.angle_alpha   90.00
_cell.angle_beta   90.00
_cell.angle_gamma   90.00
#
_symmetry.space_group_name_H-M   'P 1'
#
loop_
_entity.id
_entity.type
_entity.pdbx_description
1 polymer ?
#
loop_
_entity_poly.entity_id
_entity_poly.type
_entity_poly.pdbx_seq_one_letter_code
_entity_poly.pdbx_strand_id
1 'polypeptide(L)'
;MHSRLNLMPSLREDIRCPKSSLPPAAAEKPLFFTAKAKCSKISRLSLFPLRVLCAFAVHSCPVLHPKPERLPLVKSTALCYSDGVEEGAMTRMGQVVLKPGREKPVLRRHPWVFSGAVARIEGPAQDGDLVRVADSRGRDLATGYLNRRSQIVVRLLTWEAGERVDAAFWSRRLQRAIAGRQRLADDPATDAYRLVHAEADGLPGLIVDRYGNWLVVQCLTLGMARRRAEIVPLLADLLQPRGVYGRDDAEVRRKEGLPLEKGLLWGEEPPERVEVREQGCRFLVDIRRGHKTGFYLDQRENRRRVAAYCAGAEVLNAFAYTGGFGVYAGRAGARSVVNVDTSAGALALAAENVAL
;
A
#
# COMPACT_ATOMS: atom_id res chain seq x y z
N MET A 1 13.42 44.50 -18.12
CA MET A 1 14.88 44.31 -18.29
C MET A 1 15.15 42.82 -18.44
N HIS A 2 15.72 42.41 -19.57
CA HIS A 2 16.02 41.01 -19.89
C HIS A 2 17.17 40.47 -19.03
N SER A 3 16.97 39.33 -18.36
CA SER A 3 18.06 38.55 -17.75
C SER A 3 18.28 37.28 -18.57
N ARG A 4 19.45 37.22 -19.22
CA ARG A 4 19.91 36.18 -20.14
C ARG A 4 20.13 34.85 -19.41
N LEU A 5 19.61 33.75 -19.98
CA LEU A 5 20.10 32.40 -19.69
C LEU A 5 21.44 32.22 -20.41
N ASN A 6 22.52 31.98 -19.65
CA ASN A 6 23.76 31.46 -20.19
C ASN A 6 23.75 29.93 -20.07
N LEU A 7 23.63 29.24 -21.20
CA LEU A 7 24.00 27.83 -21.34
C LEU A 7 25.52 27.75 -21.44
N MET A 8 26.17 27.07 -20.51
CA MET A 8 27.59 26.71 -20.66
C MET A 8 27.72 25.45 -21.55
N PRO A 9 28.68 25.41 -22.48
CA PRO A 9 28.89 24.26 -23.36
C PRO A 9 29.56 23.10 -22.62
N SER A 10 29.26 21.88 -23.07
CA SER A 10 29.74 20.62 -22.51
C SER A 10 31.28 20.51 -22.53
N LEU A 11 31.89 20.41 -21.35
CA LEU A 11 33.25 19.90 -21.21
C LEU A 11 33.17 18.36 -21.19
N ARG A 12 33.52 17.73 -22.32
CA ARG A 12 33.95 16.32 -22.34
C ARG A 12 35.44 16.33 -22.04
N GLU A 13 35.81 16.00 -20.81
CA GLU A 13 37.17 15.58 -20.48
C GLU A 13 37.16 14.10 -20.11
N ASP A 14 37.98 13.34 -20.84
CA ASP A 14 38.23 11.91 -20.68
C ASP A 14 38.89 11.62 -19.32
N ILE A 15 38.12 11.19 -18.33
CA ILE A 15 38.68 10.61 -17.10
C ILE A 15 38.96 9.12 -17.36
N ARG A 16 40.21 8.81 -17.74
CA ARG A 16 40.74 7.44 -17.68
C ARG A 16 41.02 7.07 -16.23
N CYS A 17 40.36 6.04 -15.74
CA CYS A 17 40.64 5.44 -14.43
C CYS A 17 41.90 4.56 -14.52
N PRO A 18 42.98 4.81 -13.74
CA PRO A 18 44.11 3.92 -13.70
C PRO A 18 43.77 2.70 -12.83
N LYS A 19 43.86 1.51 -13.42
CA LYS A 19 43.84 0.23 -12.69
C LYS A 19 45.06 0.21 -11.75
N SER A 20 44.83 0.16 -10.44
CA SER A 20 45.85 -0.22 -9.47
C SER A 20 45.37 -1.44 -8.67
N SER A 21 46.23 -2.44 -8.68
CA SER A 21 46.14 -3.72 -7.97
C SER A 21 46.66 -3.55 -6.55
N LEU A 22 45.83 -3.80 -5.54
CA LEU A 22 46.25 -4.01 -4.15
C LEU A 22 45.51 -5.23 -3.55
N PRO A 23 46.20 -6.09 -2.77
CA PRO A 23 45.64 -7.34 -2.23
C PRO A 23 44.73 -7.10 -1.01
N PRO A 24 43.88 -8.07 -0.62
CA PRO A 24 42.85 -7.86 0.39
C PRO A 24 43.42 -7.85 1.81
N ALA A 25 43.14 -6.78 2.56
CA ALA A 25 43.35 -6.74 4.01
C ALA A 25 42.13 -7.32 4.74
N ALA A 26 42.41 -8.24 5.66
CA ALA A 26 41.48 -8.82 6.62
C ALA A 26 41.36 -7.93 7.86
N ALA A 27 40.13 -7.67 8.31
CA ALA A 27 39.67 -7.21 9.65
C ALA A 27 38.34 -6.45 9.44
N GLU A 28 37.31 -6.43 10.26
CA GLU A 28 36.91 -7.06 11.51
C GLU A 28 35.38 -6.83 11.61
N LYS A 29 34.66 -7.67 12.35
CA LYS A 29 33.19 -7.61 12.51
C LYS A 29 32.75 -6.38 13.31
N PRO A 30 31.70 -5.63 12.91
CA PRO A 30 31.12 -4.62 13.78
C PRO A 30 30.25 -5.26 14.87
N LEU A 31 30.70 -5.15 16.13
CA LEU A 31 29.90 -5.34 17.33
C LEU A 31 28.84 -4.25 17.44
N PHE A 32 27.56 -4.63 17.36
CA PHE A 32 26.46 -3.75 17.73
C PHE A 32 26.21 -3.82 19.24
N PHE A 33 26.64 -2.77 19.95
CA PHE A 33 26.26 -2.52 21.34
C PHE A 33 24.78 -2.12 21.41
N THR A 34 24.03 -2.79 22.29
CA THR A 34 22.62 -2.47 22.60
C THR A 34 22.58 -1.55 23.81
N ALA A 35 22.19 -0.29 23.62
CA ALA A 35 21.89 0.61 24.72
C ALA A 35 20.47 0.34 25.25
N LYS A 36 20.38 -0.31 26.42
CA LYS A 36 19.15 -0.43 27.22
C LYS A 36 19.00 0.81 28.10
N ALA A 37 18.05 1.69 27.80
CA ALA A 37 17.58 2.70 28.74
C ALA A 37 16.48 2.10 29.63
N LYS A 38 16.79 1.89 30.92
CA LYS A 38 15.82 1.63 31.99
C LYS A 38 15.22 2.97 32.41
N CYS A 39 13.90 3.10 32.32
CA CYS A 39 13.18 4.19 32.99
C CYS A 39 12.29 3.57 34.07
N SER A 40 12.61 3.83 35.33
CA SER A 40 11.89 3.34 36.49
C SER A 40 11.46 4.50 37.37
N LYS A 41 10.15 4.54 37.64
CA LYS A 41 9.46 5.08 38.83
C LYS A 41 9.56 6.58 39.10
N ILE A 42 8.46 7.30 38.84
CA ILE A 42 7.91 8.28 39.79
C ILE A 42 6.41 8.00 39.94
N SER A 43 5.99 7.88 41.19
CA SER A 43 4.65 7.52 41.65
C SER A 43 3.85 8.75 42.09
N ARG A 44 2.58 8.77 41.67
CA ARG A 44 1.35 9.28 42.32
C ARG A 44 1.41 10.60 43.11
N LEU A 45 0.57 11.55 42.68
CA LEU A 45 -0.41 12.21 43.57
C LEU A 45 -1.63 12.70 42.77
N SER A 46 -2.78 12.55 43.41
CA SER A 46 -4.17 12.66 42.94
C SER A 46 -4.76 14.06 43.10
N LEU A 47 -5.70 14.47 42.23
CA LEU A 47 -7.11 14.84 42.51
C LEU A 47 -7.73 15.68 41.37
N PHE A 48 -9.02 15.39 41.12
CA PHE A 48 -9.99 15.83 40.10
C PHE A 48 -10.39 17.34 40.18
N PRO A 49 -11.35 17.87 39.37
CA PRO A 49 -11.35 18.04 37.91
C PRO A 49 -11.77 19.48 37.49
N LEU A 50 -11.58 19.88 36.23
CA LEU A 50 -12.36 20.97 35.64
C LEU A 50 -13.00 20.54 34.32
N ARG A 51 -14.33 20.66 34.31
CA ARG A 51 -15.25 20.50 33.20
C ARG A 51 -15.01 21.59 32.16
N VAL A 52 -14.96 21.23 30.88
CA VAL A 52 -15.51 22.08 29.81
C VAL A 52 -16.29 21.17 28.87
N LEU A 53 -17.61 21.23 29.03
CA LEU A 53 -18.62 20.74 28.10
C LEU A 53 -18.87 21.88 27.11
N CYS A 54 -18.77 21.63 25.81
CA CYS A 54 -19.38 22.51 24.81
C CYS A 54 -20.24 21.65 23.90
N ALA A 55 -21.53 21.57 24.25
CA ALA A 55 -22.59 21.10 23.39
C ALA A 55 -23.23 22.33 22.75
N PHE A 56 -23.33 22.34 21.42
CA PHE A 56 -24.27 23.19 20.70
C PHE A 56 -25.24 22.26 19.98
N ALA A 57 -26.48 22.26 20.44
CA ALA A 57 -27.63 21.74 19.75
C ALA A 57 -28.62 22.89 19.63
N VAL A 58 -29.00 23.30 18.42
CA VAL A 58 -30.32 23.90 18.23
C VAL A 58 -30.85 23.77 16.79
N HIS A 59 -32.15 23.48 16.74
CA HIS A 59 -33.14 23.72 15.69
C HIS A 59 -33.39 22.67 14.59
N SER A 60 -34.36 21.81 14.94
CA SER A 60 -35.36 21.19 14.07
C SER A 60 -36.08 22.20 13.17
N CYS A 61 -36.37 21.82 11.92
CA CYS A 61 -37.61 22.21 11.22
C CYS A 61 -37.96 21.12 10.19
N PRO A 62 -39.25 20.76 9.97
CA PRO A 62 -39.66 19.56 9.26
C PRO A 62 -40.10 19.83 7.80
N VAL A 63 -40.61 18.76 7.15
CA VAL A 63 -41.50 18.77 5.96
C VAL A 63 -40.71 18.66 4.62
N LEU A 64 -40.93 17.73 3.66
CA LEU A 64 -42.10 17.01 3.13
C LEU A 64 -41.62 15.73 2.39
N HIS A 65 -42.30 14.59 2.54
CA HIS A 65 -42.16 13.41 1.67
C HIS A 65 -43.16 13.47 0.51
N PRO A 66 -42.77 13.17 -0.75
CA PRO A 66 -43.71 12.71 -1.76
C PRO A 66 -43.84 11.18 -1.79
N LYS A 67 -45.08 10.74 -2.03
CA LYS A 67 -45.57 9.34 -2.05
C LYS A 67 -44.89 8.49 -3.15
N PRO A 68 -44.77 7.16 -2.96
CA PRO A 68 -44.21 6.27 -3.98
C PRO A 68 -45.25 5.94 -5.07
N GLU A 69 -44.83 6.13 -6.32
CA GLU A 69 -45.54 5.73 -7.53
C GLU A 69 -45.45 4.21 -7.74
N ARG A 70 -46.58 3.58 -8.10
CA ARG A 70 -46.68 2.14 -8.35
C ARG A 70 -46.19 1.82 -9.76
N LEU A 71 -45.21 0.93 -9.87
CA LEU A 71 -44.85 0.21 -11.10
C LEU A 71 -44.81 -1.31 -10.83
N PRO A 72 -45.05 -2.16 -11.84
CA PRO A 72 -45.79 -3.41 -11.67
C PRO A 72 -44.95 -4.60 -11.19
N LEU A 73 -45.67 -5.56 -10.58
CA LEU A 73 -45.17 -6.85 -10.11
C LEU A 73 -44.40 -7.62 -11.19
N VAL A 74 -43.10 -7.82 -10.98
CA VAL A 74 -42.35 -8.90 -11.61
C VAL A 74 -42.45 -10.12 -10.69
N LYS A 75 -42.99 -11.22 -11.22
CA LYS A 75 -43.13 -12.50 -10.51
C LYS A 75 -41.75 -13.00 -10.06
N SER A 76 -41.52 -12.99 -8.75
CA SER A 76 -40.42 -13.72 -8.11
C SER A 76 -40.78 -15.21 -8.12
N THR A 77 -40.10 -15.97 -8.97
CA THR A 77 -40.00 -17.42 -8.83
C THR A 77 -39.13 -17.70 -7.62
N ALA A 78 -39.76 -18.11 -6.52
CA ALA A 78 -39.09 -18.70 -5.38
C ALA A 78 -38.44 -20.02 -5.81
N LEU A 79 -37.15 -19.97 -6.12
CA LEU A 79 -36.29 -21.14 -6.13
C LEU A 79 -35.82 -21.34 -4.69
N CYS A 80 -36.52 -22.22 -3.98
CA CYS A 80 -36.04 -22.80 -2.75
C CYS A 80 -34.68 -23.48 -3.03
N TYR A 81 -33.58 -22.83 -2.63
CA TYR A 81 -32.29 -23.50 -2.57
C TYR A 81 -32.21 -24.16 -1.20
N SER A 82 -32.33 -25.48 -1.20
CA SER A 82 -32.23 -26.33 -0.03
C SER A 82 -30.88 -26.13 0.67
N ASP A 83 -30.95 -25.74 1.94
CA ASP A 83 -29.87 -25.81 2.93
C ASP A 83 -29.37 -27.26 3.05
N GLY A 84 -28.26 -27.59 2.40
CA GLY A 84 -27.75 -28.96 2.41
C GLY A 84 -26.32 -29.20 1.91
N VAL A 85 -25.49 -28.16 1.77
CA VAL A 85 -24.12 -28.31 1.21
C VAL A 85 -23.01 -27.82 2.17
N GLU A 86 -23.33 -27.23 3.32
CA GLU A 86 -22.35 -26.44 4.08
C GLU A 86 -21.37 -27.25 4.96
N GLU A 87 -21.74 -28.43 5.48
CA GLU A 87 -20.81 -29.25 6.29
C GLU A 87 -19.77 -30.02 5.45
N GLY A 88 -20.01 -30.23 4.15
CA GLY A 88 -19.12 -31.00 3.27
C GLY A 88 -17.92 -30.22 2.73
N ALA A 89 -18.02 -28.90 2.65
CA ALA A 89 -16.99 -28.05 2.02
C ALA A 89 -15.81 -27.72 2.95
N MET A 90 -16.05 -27.60 4.26
CA MET A 90 -14.97 -27.38 5.25
C MET A 90 -14.02 -28.58 5.38
N THR A 91 -14.46 -29.77 5.00
CA THR A 91 -13.74 -31.04 5.14
C THR A 91 -12.71 -31.29 4.02
N ARG A 92 -12.63 -30.43 2.98
CA ARG A 92 -11.66 -30.57 1.87
C ARG A 92 -10.56 -29.52 1.80
N MET A 93 -10.55 -28.52 2.70
CA MET A 93 -9.50 -27.50 2.72
C MET A 93 -8.21 -28.08 3.28
N GLY A 94 -7.10 -27.95 2.53
CA GLY A 94 -5.80 -28.44 2.99
C GLY A 94 -5.34 -27.76 4.28
N GLN A 95 -4.46 -28.44 5.01
CA GLN A 95 -3.98 -28.00 6.32
C GLN A 95 -2.45 -27.93 6.33
N VAL A 96 -1.91 -26.85 6.88
CA VAL A 96 -0.48 -26.65 7.11
C VAL A 96 -0.22 -26.82 8.60
N VAL A 97 0.50 -27.88 8.95
CA VAL A 97 0.84 -28.19 10.34
C VAL A 97 2.20 -27.61 10.68
N LEU A 98 2.27 -26.81 11.74
CA LEU A 98 3.50 -26.18 12.20
C LEU A 98 4.35 -27.14 13.05
N LYS A 99 5.68 -26.93 13.02
CA LYS A 99 6.61 -27.61 13.94
C LYS A 99 6.30 -27.22 15.38
N PRO A 100 6.54 -28.11 16.38
CA PRO A 100 6.34 -27.78 17.78
C PRO A 100 7.05 -26.49 18.19
N GLY A 101 6.32 -25.57 18.85
CA GLY A 101 6.84 -24.30 19.35
C GLY A 101 6.95 -23.19 18.29
N ARG A 102 6.61 -23.45 17.03
CA ARG A 102 6.63 -22.46 15.93
C ARG A 102 5.28 -21.77 15.70
N GLU A 103 4.27 -22.08 16.51
CA GLU A 103 2.94 -21.43 16.50
C GLU A 103 2.92 -20.04 17.15
N LYS A 104 3.93 -19.70 17.97
CA LYS A 104 3.97 -18.44 18.74
C LYS A 104 3.79 -17.17 17.89
N PRO A 105 4.42 -17.01 16.71
CA PRO A 105 4.19 -15.84 15.86
C PRO A 105 2.74 -15.76 15.36
N VAL A 106 2.15 -16.89 14.99
CA VAL A 106 0.75 -16.96 14.54
C VAL A 106 -0.20 -16.56 15.66
N LEU A 107 0.00 -17.07 16.88
CA LEU A 107 -0.79 -16.69 18.05
C LEU A 107 -0.66 -15.20 18.40
N ARG A 108 0.49 -14.58 18.07
CA ARG A 108 0.73 -13.13 18.21
C ARG A 108 0.28 -12.32 16.99
N ARG A 109 -0.51 -12.93 16.10
CA ARG A 109 -1.08 -12.32 14.89
C ARG A 109 -0.04 -11.84 13.87
N HIS A 110 1.15 -12.45 13.85
CA HIS A 110 2.09 -12.24 12.75
C HIS A 110 1.49 -12.83 11.45
N PRO A 111 1.44 -12.08 10.34
CA PRO A 111 0.69 -12.49 9.15
C PRO A 111 1.38 -13.56 8.30
N TRP A 112 2.61 -13.93 8.63
CA TRP A 112 3.42 -14.84 7.80
C TRP A 112 3.78 -16.12 8.54
N VAL A 113 3.66 -17.23 7.81
CA VAL A 113 4.24 -18.54 8.14
C VAL A 113 5.38 -18.80 7.17
N PHE A 114 6.59 -18.89 7.71
CA PHE A 114 7.79 -19.18 6.91
C PHE A 114 7.96 -20.68 6.67
N SER A 115 8.60 -21.04 5.56
CA SER A 115 8.94 -22.42 5.16
C SER A 115 9.56 -23.24 6.30
N GLY A 116 10.53 -22.65 7.02
CA GLY A 116 11.21 -23.31 8.14
C GLY A 116 10.32 -23.67 9.33
N ALA A 117 9.14 -23.05 9.47
CA ALA A 117 8.16 -23.32 10.52
C ALA A 117 7.19 -24.47 10.19
N VAL A 118 7.07 -24.85 8.92
CA VAL A 118 6.14 -25.89 8.46
C VAL A 118 6.73 -27.28 8.75
N ALA A 119 5.95 -28.13 9.41
CA ALA A 119 6.31 -29.53 9.62
C ALA A 119 5.85 -30.40 8.44
N ARG A 120 4.61 -30.20 7.99
CA ARG A 120 4.01 -30.89 6.85
C ARG A 120 2.78 -30.14 6.35
N ILE A 121 2.36 -30.47 5.14
CA ILE A 121 1.16 -29.96 4.50
C ILE A 121 0.29 -31.18 4.16
N GLU A 122 -0.95 -31.17 4.60
CA GLU A 122 -1.90 -32.27 4.48
C GLU A 122 -3.08 -31.86 3.56
N GLY A 123 -3.65 -32.83 2.86
CA GLY A 123 -4.76 -32.62 1.93
C GLY A 123 -4.35 -32.08 0.55
N PRO A 124 -5.32 -31.89 -0.37
CA PRO A 124 -5.06 -31.66 -1.79
C PRO A 124 -4.74 -30.20 -2.17
N ALA A 125 -4.32 -29.34 -1.22
CA ALA A 125 -4.17 -27.90 -1.47
C ALA A 125 -3.07 -27.57 -2.48
N GLN A 126 -3.39 -26.75 -3.48
CA GLN A 126 -2.44 -26.24 -4.46
C GLN A 126 -1.88 -24.88 -4.05
N ASP A 127 -0.78 -24.46 -4.67
CA ASP A 127 -0.26 -23.12 -4.46
C ASP A 127 -1.28 -22.09 -4.94
N GLY A 128 -1.57 -21.10 -4.11
CA GLY A 128 -2.61 -20.09 -4.27
C GLY A 128 -3.93 -20.42 -3.56
N ASP A 129 -4.14 -21.66 -3.13
CA ASP A 129 -5.37 -22.07 -2.45
C ASP A 129 -5.40 -21.61 -0.99
N LEU A 130 -6.60 -21.56 -0.42
CA LEU A 130 -6.77 -21.35 1.01
C LEU A 130 -6.43 -22.63 1.77
N VAL A 131 -5.77 -22.47 2.90
CA VAL A 131 -5.40 -23.53 3.82
C VAL A 131 -5.63 -23.11 5.26
N ARG A 132 -5.95 -24.09 6.10
CA ARG A 132 -5.90 -23.93 7.55
C ARG A 132 -4.46 -24.06 8.03
N VAL A 133 -4.10 -23.30 9.04
CA VAL A 133 -2.82 -23.43 9.74
C VAL A 133 -3.11 -23.97 11.13
N ALA A 134 -2.48 -25.09 11.49
CA ALA A 134 -2.66 -25.74 12.78
C ALA A 134 -1.33 -25.92 13.52
N ASP A 135 -1.39 -26.00 14.85
CA ASP A 135 -0.23 -26.34 15.67
C ASP A 135 0.14 -27.83 15.56
N SER A 136 1.24 -28.23 16.22
CA SER A 136 1.71 -29.62 16.18
C SER A 136 0.77 -30.63 16.86
N ARG A 137 -0.25 -30.16 17.59
CA ARG A 137 -1.29 -30.99 18.23
C ARG A 137 -2.58 -31.03 17.41
N GLY A 138 -2.59 -30.41 16.22
CA GLY A 138 -3.74 -30.38 15.33
C GLY A 138 -4.79 -29.31 15.67
N ARG A 139 -4.49 -28.37 16.56
CA ARG A 139 -5.41 -27.27 16.86
C ARG A 139 -5.33 -26.20 15.78
N ASP A 140 -6.46 -25.84 15.19
CA ASP A 140 -6.55 -24.77 14.19
C ASP A 140 -6.19 -23.41 14.80
N LEU A 141 -5.42 -22.62 14.06
CA LEU A 141 -4.88 -21.32 14.51
C LEU A 141 -5.33 -20.15 13.65
N ALA A 142 -5.37 -20.36 12.32
CA ALA A 142 -5.65 -19.31 11.34
C ALA A 142 -5.93 -19.90 9.94
N THR A 143 -6.43 -19.06 9.04
CA THR A 143 -6.61 -19.38 7.62
C THR A 143 -5.80 -18.42 6.77
N GLY A 144 -5.17 -18.91 5.71
CA GLY A 144 -4.37 -18.11 4.79
C GLY A 144 -4.22 -18.76 3.43
N TYR A 145 -3.58 -18.07 2.48
CA TYR A 145 -3.27 -18.68 1.19
C TYR A 145 -1.86 -19.28 1.18
N LEU A 146 -1.75 -20.46 0.58
CA LEU A 146 -0.52 -21.24 0.46
C LEU A 146 0.30 -20.82 -0.76
N ASN A 147 1.62 -20.81 -0.66
CA ASN A 147 2.52 -20.78 -1.81
C ASN A 147 3.85 -21.48 -1.45
N ARG A 148 4.04 -22.73 -1.88
CA ARG A 148 5.25 -23.52 -1.58
C ARG A 148 6.52 -22.98 -2.24
N ARG A 149 6.38 -22.15 -3.28
CA ARG A 149 7.53 -21.52 -3.96
C ARG A 149 8.13 -20.35 -3.17
N SER A 150 7.34 -19.74 -2.29
CA SER A 150 7.76 -18.59 -1.48
C SER A 150 8.39 -19.04 -0.17
N GLN A 151 9.36 -18.26 0.34
CA GLN A 151 9.87 -18.46 1.71
C GLN A 151 8.77 -18.16 2.76
N ILE A 152 7.81 -17.31 2.41
CA ILE A 152 6.58 -17.10 3.18
C ILE A 152 5.53 -18.05 2.61
N VAL A 153 5.50 -19.27 3.15
CA VAL A 153 4.68 -20.38 2.63
C VAL A 153 3.19 -20.12 2.84
N VAL A 154 2.80 -19.50 3.95
CA VAL A 154 1.40 -19.09 4.14
C VAL A 154 1.34 -17.62 4.53
N ARG A 155 0.48 -16.86 3.87
CA ARG A 155 0.10 -15.51 4.30
C ARG A 155 -1.31 -15.55 4.85
N LEU A 156 -1.42 -15.28 6.15
CA LEU A 156 -2.62 -15.40 6.94
C LEU A 156 -3.59 -14.24 6.64
N LEU A 157 -4.87 -14.58 6.54
CA LEU A 157 -5.97 -13.67 6.22
C LEU A 157 -6.88 -13.43 7.43
N THR A 158 -7.10 -14.49 8.22
CA THR A 158 -7.95 -14.44 9.39
C THR A 158 -7.51 -15.44 10.45
N TRP A 159 -7.83 -15.11 11.71
CA TRP A 159 -7.66 -15.95 12.90
C TRP A 159 -9.01 -16.37 13.47
N GLU A 160 -10.11 -15.93 12.85
CA GLU A 160 -11.45 -16.28 13.28
C GLU A 160 -11.81 -17.66 12.77
N ALA A 161 -12.26 -18.53 13.67
CA ALA A 161 -12.58 -19.90 13.33
C ALA A 161 -13.83 -19.93 12.44
N GLY A 162 -13.75 -20.59 11.29
CA GLY A 162 -14.87 -20.72 10.36
C GLY A 162 -15.20 -19.46 9.55
N GLU A 163 -14.47 -18.34 9.69
CA GLU A 163 -14.69 -17.18 8.83
C GLU A 163 -14.41 -17.55 7.37
N ARG A 164 -15.44 -17.36 6.53
CA ARG A 164 -15.35 -17.59 5.09
C ARG A 164 -14.59 -16.45 4.43
N VAL A 165 -13.67 -16.80 3.53
CA VAL A 165 -12.91 -15.85 2.71
C VAL A 165 -13.58 -15.79 1.32
N ASP A 166 -14.61 -14.95 1.23
CA ASP A 166 -15.43 -14.72 0.05
C ASP A 166 -15.48 -13.22 -0.32
N ALA A 167 -16.33 -12.86 -1.29
CA ALA A 167 -16.49 -11.48 -1.72
C ALA A 167 -16.85 -10.53 -0.57
N ALA A 168 -17.67 -10.99 0.40
CA ALA A 168 -18.03 -10.19 1.55
C ALA A 168 -16.83 -9.96 2.48
N PHE A 169 -15.98 -10.96 2.67
CA PHE A 169 -14.71 -10.81 3.40
C PHE A 169 -13.82 -9.74 2.77
N TRP A 170 -13.60 -9.80 1.46
CA TRP A 170 -12.77 -8.83 0.76
C TRP A 170 -13.35 -7.42 0.81
N SER A 171 -14.66 -7.28 0.58
CA SER A 171 -15.36 -6.01 0.68
C SER A 171 -15.18 -5.36 2.06
N ARG A 172 -15.39 -6.12 3.16
CA ARG A 172 -15.16 -5.62 4.53
C ARG A 172 -13.72 -5.16 4.75
N ARG A 173 -12.73 -5.90 4.23
CA ARG A 173 -11.30 -5.54 4.37
C ARG A 173 -10.96 -4.27 3.58
N LEU A 174 -11.48 -4.14 2.37
CA LEU A 174 -11.30 -2.94 1.54
C LEU A 174 -11.95 -1.71 2.19
N GLN A 175 -13.20 -1.83 2.64
CA GLN A 175 -13.90 -0.77 3.37
C GLN A 175 -13.12 -0.31 4.61
N ARG A 176 -12.55 -1.24 5.38
CA ARG A 176 -11.69 -0.91 6.53
C ARG A 176 -10.45 -0.12 6.10
N ALA A 177 -9.77 -0.54 5.02
CA ALA A 177 -8.58 0.16 4.53
C ALA A 177 -8.92 1.58 4.05
N ILE A 178 -10.03 1.73 3.31
CA ILE A 178 -10.57 3.01 2.84
C ILE A 178 -10.89 3.93 4.01
N ALA A 179 -11.65 3.44 5.00
CA ALA A 179 -12.00 4.20 6.19
C ALA A 179 -10.75 4.65 6.98
N GLY A 180 -9.69 3.83 6.99
CA GLY A 180 -8.40 4.21 7.59
C GLY A 180 -7.73 5.42 6.93
N ARG A 181 -8.10 5.77 5.68
CA ARG A 181 -7.60 6.93 4.94
C ARG A 181 -8.57 8.09 4.89
N GLN A 182 -9.69 8.04 5.63
CA GLN A 182 -10.74 9.07 5.57
C GLN A 182 -10.19 10.50 5.74
N ARG A 183 -9.27 10.71 6.70
CA ARG A 183 -8.63 12.03 6.90
C ARG A 183 -7.87 12.57 5.68
N LEU A 184 -7.29 11.68 4.86
CA LEU A 184 -6.63 12.08 3.61
C LEU A 184 -7.64 12.29 2.49
N ALA A 185 -8.73 11.51 2.47
CA ALA A 185 -9.81 11.65 1.50
C ALA A 185 -10.59 12.96 1.69
N ASP A 186 -10.74 13.42 2.93
CA ASP A 186 -11.43 14.65 3.29
C ASP A 186 -10.56 15.92 3.11
N ASP A 187 -9.24 15.76 2.86
CA ASP A 187 -8.32 16.88 2.66
C ASP A 187 -8.33 17.34 1.19
N PRO A 188 -8.90 18.52 0.86
CA PRO A 188 -8.97 19.00 -0.53
C PRO A 188 -7.59 19.36 -1.11
N ALA A 189 -6.56 19.44 -0.27
CA ALA A 189 -5.17 19.66 -0.68
C ALA A 189 -4.47 18.34 -1.08
N THR A 190 -5.16 17.20 -1.00
CA THR A 190 -4.60 15.86 -1.18
C THR A 190 -5.55 14.96 -1.98
N ASP A 191 -5.08 14.42 -3.10
CA ASP A 191 -5.80 13.37 -3.84
C ASP A 191 -4.88 12.20 -4.27
N ALA A 192 -3.61 12.23 -3.85
CA ALA A 192 -2.64 11.15 -4.08
C ALA A 192 -2.20 10.48 -2.78
N TYR A 193 -2.57 9.21 -2.55
CA TYR A 193 -2.17 8.50 -1.33
C TYR A 193 -2.34 6.98 -1.45
N ARG A 194 -1.62 6.24 -0.60
CA ARG A 194 -1.77 4.79 -0.50
C ARG A 194 -3.06 4.42 0.22
N LEU A 195 -3.96 3.79 -0.50
CA LEU A 195 -5.26 3.34 -0.01
C LEU A 195 -5.16 2.00 0.71
N VAL A 196 -4.44 1.03 0.12
CA VAL A 196 -4.23 -0.31 0.71
C VAL A 196 -2.74 -0.60 0.78
N HIS A 197 -2.28 -1.05 1.95
CA HIS A 197 -0.90 -1.37 2.26
C HIS A 197 -0.73 -2.82 2.75
N ALA A 198 -1.07 -3.75 1.87
CA ALA A 198 -0.82 -5.18 2.03
C ALA A 198 -1.25 -5.75 3.39
N GLU A 199 -0.37 -6.47 4.08
CA GLU A 199 -0.63 -7.10 5.37
C GLU A 199 -1.07 -6.10 6.46
N ALA A 200 -0.60 -4.86 6.43
CA ALA A 200 -0.96 -3.85 7.43
C ALA A 200 -2.46 -3.52 7.40
N ASP A 201 -3.09 -3.63 6.22
CA ASP A 201 -4.52 -3.44 6.04
C ASP A 201 -5.30 -4.77 6.05
N GLY A 202 -4.64 -5.90 6.31
CA GLY A 202 -5.27 -7.22 6.33
C GLY A 202 -5.56 -7.78 4.95
N LEU A 203 -4.86 -7.29 3.92
CA LEU A 203 -4.96 -7.73 2.53
C LEU A 203 -3.56 -8.14 2.02
N PRO A 204 -2.96 -9.22 2.54
CA PRO A 204 -1.59 -9.60 2.23
C PRO A 204 -1.32 -9.64 0.72
N GLY A 205 -0.31 -8.91 0.28
CA GLY A 205 0.08 -8.83 -1.14
C GLY A 205 -0.70 -7.84 -2.00
N LEU A 206 -1.72 -7.15 -1.49
CA LEU A 206 -2.43 -6.11 -2.24
C LEU A 206 -1.87 -4.72 -1.93
N ILE A 207 -1.44 -3.99 -2.95
CA ILE A 207 -1.16 -2.56 -2.86
C ILE A 207 -2.16 -1.83 -3.73
N VAL A 208 -2.77 -0.77 -3.19
CA VAL A 208 -3.63 0.14 -3.97
C VAL A 208 -3.20 1.56 -3.67
N ASP A 209 -2.73 2.26 -4.69
CA ASP A 209 -2.41 3.69 -4.63
C ASP A 209 -3.49 4.48 -5.40
N ARG A 210 -3.92 5.60 -4.82
CA ARG A 210 -4.86 6.54 -5.46
C ARG A 210 -4.05 7.71 -6.02
N TYR A 211 -4.39 8.12 -7.23
CA TYR A 211 -3.85 9.30 -7.92
C TYR A 211 -5.03 10.08 -8.55
N GLY A 212 -5.58 11.03 -7.80
CA GLY A 212 -6.81 11.72 -8.21
C GLY A 212 -7.99 10.74 -8.33
N ASN A 213 -8.53 10.63 -9.54
CA ASN A 213 -9.64 9.73 -9.86
C ASN A 213 -9.17 8.37 -10.44
N TRP A 214 -7.89 8.05 -10.34
CA TRP A 214 -7.30 6.80 -10.83
C TRP A 214 -6.82 5.94 -9.68
N LEU A 215 -6.96 4.62 -9.82
CA LEU A 215 -6.39 3.64 -8.90
C LEU A 215 -5.28 2.85 -9.59
N VAL A 216 -4.21 2.60 -8.85
CA VAL A 216 -3.11 1.75 -9.30
C VAL A 216 -3.01 0.56 -8.35
N VAL A 217 -3.14 -0.65 -8.90
CA VAL A 217 -3.19 -1.90 -8.14
C VAL A 217 -1.93 -2.71 -8.40
N GLN A 218 -1.37 -3.28 -7.33
CA GLN A 218 -0.38 -4.34 -7.43
C GLN A 218 -0.84 -5.56 -6.62
N CYS A 219 -0.86 -6.71 -7.25
CA CYS A 219 -1.05 -8.02 -6.63
C CYS A 219 0.30 -8.72 -6.57
N LEU A 220 0.99 -8.59 -5.44
CA LEU A 220 2.39 -9.02 -5.29
C LEU A 220 2.54 -10.50 -4.92
N THR A 221 1.46 -11.17 -4.55
CA THR A 221 1.47 -12.57 -4.08
C THR A 221 0.56 -13.42 -4.93
N LEU A 222 0.86 -14.73 -5.05
CA LEU A 222 0.05 -15.66 -5.85
C LEU A 222 -1.41 -15.69 -5.37
N GLY A 223 -1.60 -15.66 -4.04
CA GLY A 223 -2.92 -15.61 -3.43
C GLY A 223 -3.72 -14.40 -3.89
N MET A 224 -3.15 -13.20 -3.81
CA MET A 224 -3.87 -11.98 -4.20
C MET A 224 -4.05 -11.88 -5.73
N ALA A 225 -3.06 -12.30 -6.52
CA ALA A 225 -3.15 -12.27 -7.98
C ALA A 225 -4.33 -13.09 -8.52
N ARG A 226 -4.57 -14.29 -7.95
CA ARG A 226 -5.74 -15.11 -8.31
C ARG A 226 -7.09 -14.46 -8.00
N ARG A 227 -7.11 -13.49 -7.08
CA ARG A 227 -8.33 -12.81 -6.60
C ARG A 227 -8.50 -11.43 -7.24
N ARG A 228 -7.59 -11.03 -8.13
CA ARG A 228 -7.63 -9.72 -8.80
C ARG A 228 -8.97 -9.45 -9.49
N ALA A 229 -9.53 -10.46 -10.17
CA ALA A 229 -10.83 -10.34 -10.86
C ALA A 229 -12.02 -10.15 -9.90
N GLU A 230 -11.88 -10.54 -8.64
CA GLU A 230 -12.88 -10.32 -7.58
C GLU A 230 -12.66 -8.96 -6.89
N ILE A 231 -11.40 -8.58 -6.66
CA ILE A 231 -11.03 -7.35 -5.95
C ILE A 231 -11.25 -6.08 -6.78
N VAL A 232 -10.93 -6.12 -8.08
CA VAL A 232 -10.99 -4.92 -8.94
C VAL A 232 -12.42 -4.37 -9.06
N PRO A 233 -13.47 -5.19 -9.31
CA PRO A 233 -14.85 -4.70 -9.30
C PRO A 233 -15.25 -4.10 -7.96
N LEU A 234 -14.88 -4.72 -6.83
CA LEU A 234 -15.17 -4.16 -5.50
C LEU A 234 -14.52 -2.79 -5.29
N LEU A 235 -13.28 -2.59 -5.75
CA LEU A 235 -12.63 -1.28 -5.71
C LEU A 235 -13.38 -0.25 -6.58
N ALA A 236 -13.82 -0.64 -7.77
CA ALA A 236 -14.58 0.23 -8.66
C ALA A 236 -15.92 0.65 -8.01
N ASP A 237 -16.65 -0.31 -7.44
CA ASP A 237 -17.93 -0.06 -6.78
C ASP A 237 -17.78 0.85 -5.55
N LEU A 238 -16.76 0.62 -4.72
CA LEU A 238 -16.55 1.35 -3.48
C LEU A 238 -16.04 2.79 -3.67
N LEU A 239 -15.30 3.07 -4.76
CA LEU A 239 -14.55 4.31 -4.92
C LEU A 239 -14.92 5.11 -6.18
N GLN A 240 -15.64 4.49 -7.12
CA GLN A 240 -16.07 5.08 -8.39
C GLN A 240 -14.92 5.81 -9.13
N PRO A 241 -13.75 5.17 -9.35
CA PRO A 241 -12.66 5.78 -10.10
C PRO A 241 -13.00 5.87 -11.59
N ARG A 242 -12.24 6.68 -12.36
CA ARG A 242 -12.30 6.64 -13.82
C ARG A 242 -11.70 5.36 -14.40
N GLY A 243 -10.67 4.83 -13.76
CA GLY A 243 -10.00 3.60 -14.18
C GLY A 243 -9.10 3.01 -13.11
N VAL A 244 -8.85 1.71 -13.26
CA VAL A 244 -7.97 0.92 -12.42
C VAL A 244 -6.86 0.34 -13.28
N TYR A 245 -5.61 0.70 -12.99
CA TYR A 245 -4.43 0.26 -13.74
C TYR A 245 -3.60 -0.74 -12.92
N GLY A 246 -3.21 -1.85 -13.53
CA GLY A 246 -2.36 -2.86 -12.93
C GLY A 246 -0.88 -2.54 -13.12
N ARG A 247 -0.13 -2.51 -12.01
CA ARG A 247 1.34 -2.37 -11.96
C ARG A 247 1.96 -3.61 -11.33
N ASP A 248 1.69 -4.74 -11.94
CA ASP A 248 2.15 -6.06 -11.53
C ASP A 248 3.58 -6.37 -12.06
N ASP A 249 4.42 -5.34 -12.15
CA ASP A 249 5.78 -5.37 -12.70
C ASP A 249 6.88 -5.35 -11.64
N ALA A 250 6.53 -5.50 -10.37
CA ALA A 250 7.49 -5.59 -9.28
C ALA A 250 8.20 -6.95 -9.27
N GLU A 251 9.55 -6.92 -9.24
CA GLU A 251 10.43 -8.12 -9.23
C GLU A 251 10.06 -9.17 -8.17
N VAL A 252 9.47 -8.75 -7.04
CA VAL A 252 9.01 -9.67 -5.98
C VAL A 252 8.02 -10.72 -6.50
N ARG A 253 7.24 -10.44 -7.56
CA ARG A 253 6.31 -11.39 -8.16
C ARG A 253 7.01 -12.64 -8.72
N ARG A 254 8.25 -12.51 -9.20
CA ARG A 254 9.04 -13.67 -9.65
C ARG A 254 9.28 -14.66 -8.52
N LYS A 255 9.48 -14.17 -7.28
CA LYS A 255 9.63 -15.02 -6.07
C LYS A 255 8.34 -15.74 -5.70
N GLU A 256 7.21 -15.27 -6.18
CA GLU A 256 5.89 -15.88 -5.99
C GLU A 256 5.49 -16.77 -7.18
N GLY A 257 6.37 -16.91 -8.19
CA GLY A 257 6.11 -17.69 -9.40
C GLY A 257 5.15 -17.04 -10.39
N LEU A 258 4.98 -15.72 -10.31
CA LEU A 258 4.08 -14.95 -11.16
C LEU A 258 4.83 -14.23 -12.28
N PRO A 259 4.20 -14.07 -13.47
CA PRO A 259 4.73 -13.19 -14.51
C PRO A 259 4.67 -11.72 -14.07
N LEU A 260 5.53 -10.91 -14.69
CA LEU A 260 5.47 -9.46 -14.59
C LEU A 260 4.53 -8.92 -15.68
N GLU A 261 3.54 -8.15 -15.29
CA GLU A 261 2.52 -7.64 -16.22
C GLU A 261 2.10 -6.21 -15.84
N LYS A 262 1.63 -5.45 -16.81
CA LYS A 262 1.01 -4.14 -16.60
C LYS A 262 -0.16 -4.00 -17.56
N GLY A 263 -1.16 -3.21 -17.21
CA GLY A 263 -2.25 -2.93 -18.12
C GLY A 263 -3.51 -2.46 -17.43
N LEU A 264 -4.48 -2.05 -18.23
CA LEU A 264 -5.82 -1.70 -17.78
C LEU A 264 -6.51 -2.90 -17.14
N LEU A 265 -7.06 -2.70 -15.94
CA LEU A 265 -7.84 -3.72 -15.24
C LEU A 265 -9.35 -3.43 -15.28
N TRP A 266 -9.73 -2.14 -15.30
CA TRP A 266 -11.13 -1.71 -15.32
C TRP A 266 -11.25 -0.24 -15.75
N GLY A 267 -12.34 0.11 -16.43
CA GLY A 267 -12.68 1.49 -16.79
C GLY A 267 -11.83 2.04 -17.94
N GLU A 268 -11.38 3.28 -17.81
CA GLU A 268 -10.61 3.99 -18.83
C GLU A 268 -9.10 3.73 -18.69
N GLU A 269 -8.34 3.87 -19.78
CA GLU A 269 -6.87 3.91 -19.72
C GLU A 269 -6.43 5.28 -19.15
N PRO A 270 -5.49 5.32 -18.18
CA PRO A 270 -5.01 6.58 -17.64
C PRO A 270 -4.28 7.41 -18.70
N PRO A 271 -4.37 8.76 -18.64
CA PRO A 271 -3.58 9.62 -19.50
C PRO A 271 -2.08 9.43 -19.22
N GLU A 272 -1.24 9.92 -20.14
CA GLU A 272 0.22 9.83 -19.99
C GLU A 272 0.71 10.49 -18.69
N ARG A 273 0.07 11.59 -18.29
CA ARG A 273 0.33 12.28 -17.03
C ARG A 273 -0.97 12.52 -16.29
N VAL A 274 -1.01 12.07 -15.05
CA VAL A 274 -2.09 12.37 -14.12
C VAL A 274 -1.60 13.50 -13.21
N GLU A 275 -2.27 14.65 -13.27
CA GLU A 275 -2.06 15.70 -12.28
C GLU A 275 -2.72 15.29 -10.96
N VAL A 276 -1.96 15.41 -9.87
CA VAL A 276 -2.40 15.11 -8.52
C VAL A 276 -1.96 16.18 -7.54
N ARG A 277 -2.57 16.19 -6.36
CA ARG A 277 -2.29 17.09 -5.25
C ARG A 277 -1.78 16.32 -4.04
N GLU A 278 -0.72 16.85 -3.43
CA GLU A 278 -0.17 16.39 -2.17
C GLU A 278 0.11 17.59 -1.27
N GLN A 279 -0.70 17.79 -0.23
CA GLN A 279 -0.58 18.90 0.73
C GLN A 279 -0.50 20.28 0.05
N GLY A 280 -1.29 20.44 -1.01
CA GLY A 280 -1.40 21.66 -1.79
C GLY A 280 -0.34 21.82 -2.88
N CYS A 281 0.72 21.01 -2.89
CA CYS A 281 1.65 20.91 -4.01
C CYS A 281 1.02 20.09 -5.15
N ARG A 282 1.30 20.46 -6.40
CA ARG A 282 0.83 19.75 -7.59
C ARG A 282 1.95 18.91 -8.20
N PHE A 283 1.60 17.74 -8.71
CA PHE A 283 2.54 16.82 -9.35
C PHE A 283 1.90 16.15 -10.56
N LEU A 284 2.68 15.97 -11.62
CA LEU A 284 2.40 15.09 -12.74
C LEU A 284 2.98 13.70 -12.44
N VAL A 285 2.13 12.69 -12.52
CA VAL A 285 2.47 11.29 -12.27
C VAL A 285 2.28 10.47 -13.54
N ASP A 286 3.33 9.77 -13.97
CA ASP A 286 3.22 8.74 -15.00
C ASP A 286 2.92 7.39 -14.33
N ILE A 287 1.64 7.02 -14.33
CA ILE A 287 1.16 5.76 -13.75
C ILE A 287 1.68 4.54 -14.52
N ARG A 288 1.93 4.66 -15.83
CA ARG A 288 2.20 3.53 -16.73
C ARG A 288 3.67 3.14 -16.70
N ARG A 289 4.56 4.14 -16.69
CA ARG A 289 6.02 3.96 -16.81
C ARG A 289 6.80 4.45 -15.59
N GLY A 290 6.19 5.22 -14.69
CA GLY A 290 6.85 5.73 -13.49
C GLY A 290 7.32 4.64 -12.53
N HIS A 291 8.28 4.99 -11.66
CA HIS A 291 8.84 4.09 -10.66
C HIS A 291 7.78 3.65 -9.65
N LYS A 292 7.91 2.42 -9.12
CA LYS A 292 6.91 1.78 -8.25
C LYS A 292 5.53 1.75 -8.93
N THR A 293 4.58 2.56 -8.45
CA THR A 293 3.23 2.72 -8.99
C THR A 293 3.05 4.04 -9.76
N GLY A 294 4.12 4.87 -9.83
CA GLY A 294 4.14 6.17 -10.49
C GLY A 294 4.88 7.23 -9.67
N PHE A 295 4.64 7.27 -8.35
CA PHE A 295 5.20 8.28 -7.44
C PHE A 295 5.53 7.69 -6.05
N TYR A 296 6.44 8.34 -5.34
CA TYR A 296 6.85 7.91 -3.99
C TYR A 296 5.94 8.55 -2.92
N LEU A 297 4.76 7.99 -2.75
CA LEU A 297 3.76 8.43 -1.76
C LEU A 297 4.22 8.24 -0.30
N ASP A 298 5.12 7.29 -0.06
CA ASP A 298 5.74 7.03 1.24
C ASP A 298 6.62 8.18 1.74
N GLN A 299 7.06 9.06 0.85
CA GLN A 299 7.91 10.21 1.18
C GLN A 299 7.12 11.50 1.49
N ARG A 300 5.77 11.47 1.47
CA ARG A 300 4.89 12.62 1.72
C ARG A 300 5.29 13.42 2.98
N GLU A 301 5.35 12.74 4.13
CA GLU A 301 5.65 13.43 5.39
C GLU A 301 7.10 13.92 5.47
N ASN A 302 8.03 13.24 4.78
CA ASN A 302 9.41 13.68 4.73
C ASN A 302 9.56 14.93 3.86
N ARG A 303 8.87 15.00 2.71
CA ARG A 303 8.80 16.22 1.89
C ARG A 303 8.27 17.41 2.68
N ARG A 304 7.17 17.20 3.43
CA ARG A 304 6.61 18.23 4.33
C ARG A 304 7.60 18.69 5.39
N ARG A 305 8.29 17.75 6.05
CA ARG A 305 9.26 18.06 7.11
C ARG A 305 10.46 18.83 6.57
N VAL A 306 10.99 18.44 5.41
CA VAL A 306 12.13 19.12 4.79
C VAL A 306 11.77 20.55 4.40
N ALA A 307 10.56 20.80 3.90
CA ALA A 307 10.10 22.12 3.50
C ALA A 307 10.23 23.18 4.61
N ALA A 308 10.08 22.78 5.88
CA ALA A 308 10.21 23.70 7.02
C ALA A 308 11.62 24.32 7.18
N TYR A 309 12.65 23.73 6.55
CA TYR A 309 14.03 24.22 6.59
C TYR A 309 14.44 25.01 5.34
N CYS A 310 13.54 25.15 4.35
CA CYS A 310 13.93 25.61 3.02
C CYS A 310 13.84 27.14 2.82
N ALA A 311 13.14 27.88 3.67
CA ALA A 311 12.93 29.32 3.49
C ALA A 311 14.27 30.09 3.37
N GLY A 312 14.51 30.74 2.22
CA GLY A 312 15.73 31.50 1.92
C GLY A 312 16.99 30.68 1.67
N ALA A 313 16.91 29.35 1.78
CA ALA A 313 18.04 28.43 1.67
C ALA A 313 18.39 28.08 0.22
N GLU A 314 19.62 27.63 0.01
CA GLU A 314 20.06 26.97 -1.23
C GLU A 314 20.00 25.47 -1.03
N VAL A 315 19.16 24.78 -1.82
CA VAL A 315 18.80 23.38 -1.58
C VAL A 315 19.40 22.49 -2.66
N LEU A 316 20.19 21.49 -2.26
CA LEU A 316 20.59 20.38 -3.12
C LEU A 316 19.66 19.19 -2.88
N ASN A 317 18.90 18.81 -3.91
CA ASN A 317 18.08 17.61 -3.93
C ASN A 317 18.79 16.54 -4.77
N ALA A 318 19.61 15.72 -4.13
CA ALA A 318 20.29 14.59 -4.76
C ALA A 318 19.37 13.37 -4.88
N PHE A 319 19.41 12.67 -6.02
CA PHE A 319 18.46 11.61 -6.39
C PHE A 319 17.02 12.13 -6.47
N ALA A 320 16.88 13.25 -7.18
CA ALA A 320 15.67 14.06 -7.21
C ALA A 320 14.45 13.33 -7.79
N TYR A 321 14.67 12.30 -8.61
CA TYR A 321 13.63 11.67 -9.44
C TYR A 321 12.81 12.75 -10.17
N THR A 322 11.50 12.79 -9.98
CA THR A 322 10.57 13.77 -10.57
C THR A 322 10.45 15.06 -9.75
N GLY A 323 11.46 15.37 -8.92
CA GLY A 323 11.59 16.67 -8.27
C GLY A 323 10.75 16.87 -7.00
N GLY A 324 10.23 15.80 -6.39
CA GLY A 324 9.28 15.89 -5.27
C GLY A 324 9.74 16.79 -4.12
N PHE A 325 10.96 16.61 -3.62
CA PHE A 325 11.52 17.48 -2.59
C PHE A 325 11.80 18.90 -3.10
N GLY A 326 12.21 19.03 -4.37
CA GLY A 326 12.48 20.33 -4.98
C GLY A 326 11.24 21.21 -5.10
N VAL A 327 10.08 20.64 -5.46
CA VAL A 327 8.79 21.35 -5.49
C VAL A 327 8.42 21.86 -4.10
N TYR A 328 8.55 21.01 -3.07
CA TYR A 328 8.29 21.41 -1.69
C TYR A 328 9.24 22.51 -1.21
N ALA A 329 10.53 22.41 -1.55
CA ALA A 329 11.52 23.42 -1.21
C ALA A 329 11.22 24.77 -1.88
N GLY A 330 10.89 24.76 -3.18
CA GLY A 330 10.49 25.96 -3.92
C GLY A 330 9.25 26.62 -3.34
N ARG A 331 8.19 25.84 -3.06
CA ARG A 331 6.96 26.33 -2.41
C ARG A 331 7.24 26.94 -1.02
N ALA A 332 8.20 26.41 -0.28
CA ALA A 332 8.60 26.93 1.02
C ALA A 332 9.49 28.18 0.95
N GLY A 333 9.79 28.69 -0.26
CA GLY A 333 10.56 29.91 -0.44
C GLY A 333 12.08 29.70 -0.45
N ALA A 334 12.57 28.52 -0.89
CA ALA A 334 13.99 28.33 -1.16
C ALA A 334 14.51 29.39 -2.16
N ARG A 335 15.73 29.88 -1.91
CA ARG A 335 16.44 30.81 -2.80
C ARG A 335 16.81 30.14 -4.12
N SER A 336 17.27 28.91 -4.04
CA SER A 336 17.63 28.09 -5.19
C SER A 336 17.43 26.61 -4.86
N VAL A 337 17.09 25.82 -5.89
CA VAL A 337 16.96 24.36 -5.77
C VAL A 337 17.72 23.72 -6.92
N VAL A 338 18.69 22.88 -6.62
CA VAL A 338 19.43 22.07 -7.59
C VAL A 338 18.95 20.62 -7.50
N ASN A 339 18.26 20.15 -8.53
CA ASN A 339 17.84 18.75 -8.65
C ASN A 339 18.90 17.96 -9.41
N VAL A 340 19.38 16.86 -8.82
CA VAL A 340 20.35 15.95 -9.46
C VAL A 340 19.77 14.55 -9.52
N ASP A 341 19.70 13.97 -10.72
CA ASP A 341 19.28 12.59 -10.94
C ASP A 341 19.99 12.01 -12.18
N THR A 342 20.16 10.69 -12.23
CA THR A 342 20.76 10.01 -13.40
C THR A 342 19.79 9.90 -14.57
N SER A 343 18.48 9.99 -14.32
CA SER A 343 17.45 9.86 -15.34
C SER A 343 17.06 11.21 -15.94
N ALA A 344 17.46 11.43 -17.20
CA ALA A 344 17.07 12.62 -17.95
C ALA A 344 15.54 12.78 -18.06
N GLY A 345 14.81 11.68 -18.25
CA GLY A 345 13.34 11.69 -18.30
C GLY A 345 12.70 12.08 -16.97
N ALA A 346 13.28 11.66 -15.83
CA ALA A 346 12.80 12.07 -14.52
C ALA A 346 13.05 13.56 -14.27
N LEU A 347 14.22 14.09 -14.67
CA LEU A 347 14.53 15.52 -14.57
C LEU A 347 13.67 16.38 -15.50
N ALA A 348 13.31 15.90 -16.69
CA ALA A 348 12.37 16.59 -17.57
C ALA A 348 11.00 16.73 -16.88
N LEU A 349 10.47 15.64 -16.31
CA LEU A 349 9.22 15.68 -15.55
C LEU A 349 9.34 16.52 -14.26
N ALA A 350 10.52 16.55 -13.62
CA ALA A 350 10.79 17.42 -12.48
C ALA A 350 10.68 18.91 -12.85
N ALA A 351 11.19 19.31 -14.01
CA ALA A 351 11.08 20.68 -14.50
C ALA A 351 9.61 21.07 -14.74
N GLU A 352 8.80 20.14 -15.27
CA GLU A 352 7.36 20.36 -15.45
C GLU A 352 6.62 20.47 -14.11
N ASN A 353 6.97 19.63 -13.13
CA ASN A 353 6.40 19.73 -11.78
C ASN A 353 6.73 21.04 -11.08
N VAL A 354 7.91 21.62 -11.33
CA VAL A 354 8.30 22.93 -10.77
C VAL A 354 7.54 24.09 -11.43
N ALA A 355 7.05 23.92 -12.65
CA ALA A 355 6.30 24.94 -13.39
C ALA A 355 4.81 25.01 -13.02
N LEU A 356 4.26 23.96 -12.37
CA LEU A 356 2.93 23.95 -11.76
C LEU A 356 2.91 24.77 -10.47
#